data_AF-W9VYS9-F1
#
_entry.id   AF-W9VYS9-F1
#
_cell.length_a   1.000
_cell.length_b   1.000
_cell.length_c   1.000
_cell.angle_alpha   90.00
_cell.angle_beta   90.00
_cell.angle_gamma   90.00
#
_symmetry.space_group_name_H-M   'P 1'
#
loop_
_entity.id
_entity.type
_entity.pdbx_description
1 polymer ?
#
loop_
_entity_poly.entity_id
_entity_poly.type
_entity_poly.pdbx_seq_one_letter_code
_entity_poly.pdbx_strand_id
1 'polypeptide(L)'
;MSNAGKKQSSLMLALLPFIVLYVCTVVLVWLSREDMAGTVKYWEMFVPLAAVVALISGWGSAYANGQWRLIYLIKQVIIWGGFIWLLSLLQTLGADTSLGAQKTTFALMFLVALLAIATGLNMDWKMLLFGAFLGLCGYLLVDPSNTAILQPVGDRLGIADAQTKPLSMIIGIAAAAFVLTAFMLITTRASIAAKRRS
;
A
#
# COMPACT_ATOMS: atom_id res chain seq x y z
N MET A 1 -16.10 28.03 13.95
CA MET A 1 -15.46 27.27 12.85
C MET A 1 -16.40 27.18 11.67
N SER A 2 -16.03 27.70 10.50
CA SER A 2 -16.85 27.65 9.28
C SER A 2 -17.07 26.21 8.80
N ASN A 3 -18.16 25.96 8.06
CA ASN A 3 -18.46 24.65 7.47
C ASN A 3 -17.36 24.14 6.53
N ALA A 4 -16.54 25.04 5.96
CA ALA A 4 -15.37 24.68 5.15
C ALA A 4 -14.26 24.03 6.00
N GLY A 5 -13.95 24.60 7.18
CA GLY A 5 -12.92 24.06 8.08
C GLY A 5 -13.24 22.65 8.60
N LYS A 6 -14.52 22.35 8.87
CA LYS A 6 -14.96 21.01 9.28
C LYS A 6 -14.80 19.97 8.15
N LYS A 7 -15.11 20.34 6.91
CA LYS A 7 -14.95 19.44 5.74
C LYS A 7 -13.49 19.14 5.44
N GLN A 8 -12.63 20.16 5.52
CA GLN A 8 -11.18 20.01 5.31
C GLN A 8 -10.54 19.10 6.37
N SER A 9 -10.84 19.33 7.66
CA SER A 9 -10.36 18.49 8.76
C SER A 9 -10.80 17.02 8.59
N SER A 10 -12.05 16.79 8.18
CA SER A 10 -12.55 15.44 7.91
C SER A 10 -11.89 14.76 6.70
N LEU A 11 -11.39 15.52 5.73
CA LEU A 11 -10.65 14.98 4.59
C LEU A 11 -9.22 14.60 4.96
N MET A 12 -8.52 15.45 5.71
CA MET A 12 -7.18 15.13 6.20
C MET A 12 -7.19 13.88 7.09
N LEU A 13 -8.17 13.76 7.99
CA LEU A 13 -8.29 12.58 8.85
C LEU A 13 -8.55 11.29 8.06
N ALA A 14 -9.25 11.39 6.92
CA ALA A 14 -9.53 10.25 6.05
C ALA A 14 -8.34 9.85 5.15
N LEU A 15 -7.43 10.79 4.86
CA LEU A 15 -6.19 10.53 4.12
C LEU A 15 -5.08 9.99 5.02
N LEU A 16 -5.10 10.32 6.32
CA LEU A 16 -4.06 9.96 7.28
C LEU A 16 -3.62 8.47 7.21
N PRO A 17 -4.53 7.48 7.14
CA PRO A 17 -4.11 6.08 7.05
C PRO A 17 -3.27 5.77 5.80
N PHE A 18 -3.59 6.40 4.67
CA PHE A 18 -2.83 6.22 3.44
C PHE A 18 -1.52 6.98 3.49
N ILE A 19 -1.47 8.18 4.07
CA ILE A 19 -0.22 8.91 4.28
C ILE A 19 0.74 8.04 5.09
N VAL A 20 0.27 7.49 6.21
CA VAL A 20 1.06 6.57 7.04
C VAL A 20 1.51 5.35 6.22
N LEU A 21 0.61 4.72 5.47
CA LEU A 21 0.93 3.55 4.66
C LEU A 21 2.05 3.81 3.65
N TYR A 22 1.92 4.86 2.82
CA TYR A 22 2.92 5.19 1.80
C TYR A 22 4.23 5.67 2.42
N VAL A 23 4.20 6.53 3.46
CA VAL A 23 5.42 7.03 4.12
C VAL A 23 6.18 5.89 4.79
N CYS A 24 5.49 5.01 5.53
CA CYS A 24 6.13 3.84 6.14
C CYS A 24 6.76 2.93 5.09
N THR A 25 6.09 2.68 3.96
CA THR A 25 6.69 1.91 2.86
C THR A 25 7.94 2.59 2.29
N VAL A 26 7.92 3.90 2.04
CA VAL A 26 9.10 4.62 1.53
C VAL A 26 10.27 4.51 2.52
N VAL A 27 10.00 4.68 3.82
CA VAL A 27 11.03 4.56 4.87
C VAL A 27 11.58 3.14 4.93
N LEU A 28 10.72 2.12 4.91
CA LEU A 28 11.16 0.72 4.93
C LEU A 28 11.98 0.35 3.70
N VAL A 29 11.54 0.78 2.52
CA VAL A 29 12.28 0.58 1.27
C VAL A 29 13.65 1.26 1.35
N TRP A 30 13.72 2.48 1.90
CA TRP A 30 14.99 3.17 2.11
C TRP A 30 15.93 2.37 3.03
N LEU A 31 15.45 1.91 4.19
CA LEU A 31 16.21 1.08 5.12
C LEU A 31 16.66 -0.24 4.47
N SER A 32 15.78 -0.87 3.69
CA SER A 32 16.06 -2.13 3.00
C SER A 32 17.10 -2.02 1.89
N ARG A 33 17.40 -0.81 1.40
CA ARG A 33 18.53 -0.58 0.48
C ARG A 33 19.87 -0.67 1.17
N GLU A 34 19.94 -0.27 2.43
CA GLU A 34 21.18 -0.26 3.21
C GLU A 34 21.43 -1.63 3.85
N ASP A 35 20.40 -2.23 4.43
CA ASP A 35 20.45 -3.57 5.02
C ASP A 35 19.11 -4.32 4.83
N MET A 36 19.03 -5.11 3.75
CA MET A 36 17.84 -5.91 3.46
C MET A 36 17.63 -7.04 4.46
N ALA A 37 18.71 -7.60 5.02
CA ALA A 37 18.63 -8.72 5.96
C ALA A 37 18.17 -8.24 7.34
N GLY A 38 18.67 -7.10 7.81
CA GLY A 38 18.28 -6.49 9.07
C GLY A 38 16.87 -5.91 9.10
N THR A 39 16.21 -5.79 7.93
CA THR A 39 14.89 -5.15 7.82
C THR A 39 13.70 -6.11 7.82
N VAL A 40 13.91 -7.43 7.84
CA VAL A 40 12.85 -8.46 7.86
C VAL A 40 11.79 -8.16 8.92
N LYS A 41 12.22 -7.97 10.18
CA LYS A 41 11.30 -7.72 11.30
C LYS A 41 10.48 -6.44 11.16
N TYR A 42 11.04 -5.40 10.53
CA TYR A 42 10.30 -4.16 10.30
C TYR A 42 9.19 -4.36 9.27
N TRP A 43 9.46 -5.16 8.23
CA TRP A 43 8.44 -5.53 7.25
C TRP A 43 7.34 -6.42 7.86
N GLU A 44 7.70 -7.35 8.76
CA GLU A 44 6.73 -8.18 9.47
C GLU A 44 5.80 -7.33 10.36
N MET A 45 6.35 -6.35 11.07
CA MET A 45 5.55 -5.39 11.84
C MET A 45 4.72 -4.45 10.96
N PHE A 46 5.14 -4.22 9.72
CA PHE A 46 4.39 -3.40 8.76
C PHE A 46 3.16 -4.12 8.20
N VAL A 47 3.17 -5.46 8.07
CA VAL A 47 2.02 -6.24 7.60
C VAL A 47 0.72 -5.96 8.39
N PRO A 48 0.68 -6.04 9.73
CA PRO A 48 -0.54 -5.75 10.48
C PRO A 48 -0.96 -4.27 10.35
N LEU A 49 -0.02 -3.33 10.19
CA LEU A 49 -0.36 -1.95 9.89
C LEU A 49 -1.10 -1.83 8.55
N ALA A 50 -0.58 -2.47 7.49
CA ALA A 50 -1.25 -2.50 6.19
C ALA A 50 -2.64 -3.16 6.26
N ALA A 51 -2.78 -4.23 7.04
CA ALA A 51 -4.06 -4.90 7.29
C ALA A 51 -5.08 -3.96 7.95
N VAL A 52 -4.67 -3.19 8.97
CA VAL A 52 -5.54 -2.21 9.64
C VAL A 52 -5.98 -1.13 8.65
N VAL A 53 -5.06 -0.60 7.83
CA VAL A 53 -5.41 0.39 6.80
C VAL A 53 -6.38 -0.21 5.78
N ALA A 54 -6.18 -1.46 5.35
CA ALA A 54 -7.09 -2.18 4.46
C ALA A 54 -8.50 -2.36 5.07
N LEU A 55 -8.59 -2.69 6.36
CA LEU A 55 -9.87 -2.85 7.06
C LEU A 55 -10.68 -1.54 7.08
N ILE A 56 -10.05 -0.40 7.35
CA ILE A 56 -10.76 0.89 7.47
C ILE A 56 -11.03 1.55 6.11
N SER A 57 -10.19 1.32 5.11
CA SER A 57 -10.21 2.04 3.82
C SER A 57 -11.41 1.71 2.93
N GLY A 58 -11.82 0.44 2.88
CA GLY A 58 -12.92 0.02 2.01
C GLY A 58 -14.32 0.18 2.63
N TRP A 59 -14.42 0.60 3.89
CA TRP A 59 -15.71 0.78 4.58
C TRP A 59 -16.65 1.76 3.86
N GLY A 60 -16.08 2.87 3.35
CA GLY A 60 -16.82 3.85 2.56
C GLY A 60 -17.26 3.30 1.21
N SER A 61 -16.36 2.59 0.52
CA SER A 61 -16.60 1.98 -0.80
C SER A 61 -17.70 0.91 -0.73
N ALA A 62 -17.69 0.06 0.31
CA ALA A 62 -18.75 -0.92 0.55
C ALA A 62 -20.14 -0.28 0.69
N TYR A 63 -20.23 0.83 1.44
CA TYR A 63 -21.50 1.57 1.59
C TYR A 63 -21.95 2.23 0.27
N ALA A 64 -21.03 2.87 -0.44
CA ALA A 64 -21.32 3.50 -1.74
C ALA A 64 -21.90 2.47 -2.72
N ASN A 65 -21.27 1.31 -2.81
CA ASN A 65 -21.65 0.21 -3.71
C ASN A 65 -22.89 -0.59 -3.23
N GLY A 66 -23.48 -0.24 -2.09
CA GLY A 66 -24.67 -0.93 -1.56
C GLY A 66 -24.39 -2.33 -1.00
N GLN A 67 -23.13 -2.64 -0.75
CA GLN A 67 -22.72 -3.92 -0.18
C GLN A 67 -22.90 -3.91 1.34
N TRP A 68 -23.14 -5.10 1.91
CA TRP A 68 -23.15 -5.27 3.36
C TRP A 68 -21.74 -5.09 3.92
N ARG A 69 -21.56 -4.03 4.72
CA ARG A 69 -20.28 -3.66 5.34
C ARG A 69 -19.71 -4.77 6.22
N LEU A 70 -20.60 -5.58 6.82
CA LEU A 70 -20.20 -6.72 7.64
C LEU A 70 -19.56 -7.83 6.80
N ILE A 71 -20.08 -8.11 5.60
CA ILE A 71 -19.46 -9.06 4.66
C ILE A 71 -18.08 -8.55 4.22
N TYR A 72 -17.96 -7.26 3.91
CA TYR A 72 -16.66 -6.65 3.60
C TYR A 72 -15.65 -6.87 4.72
N LEU A 73 -16.03 -6.58 5.98
CA LEU A 73 -15.14 -6.72 7.13
C LEU A 73 -14.74 -8.18 7.34
N ILE A 74 -15.69 -9.13 7.26
CA ILE A 74 -15.39 -10.56 7.36
C ILE A 74 -14.38 -10.97 6.30
N LYS A 75 -14.59 -10.57 5.04
CA LYS A 75 -13.66 -10.88 3.95
C LYS A 75 -12.25 -10.33 4.20
N GLN A 76 -12.14 -9.07 4.64
CA GLN A 76 -10.85 -8.47 4.96
C GLN A 76 -10.15 -9.16 6.13
N VAL A 77 -10.89 -9.50 7.20
CA VAL A 77 -10.34 -10.25 8.35
C VAL A 77 -9.86 -11.63 7.92
N ILE A 78 -10.62 -12.34 7.08
CA ILE A 78 -10.21 -13.65 6.57
C ILE A 78 -8.94 -13.54 5.72
N ILE A 79 -8.89 -12.57 4.79
CA ILE A 79 -7.77 -12.42 3.87
C ILE A 79 -6.49 -11.98 4.60
N TRP A 80 -6.55 -10.88 5.36
CA TRP A 80 -5.38 -10.37 6.06
C TRP A 80 -5.02 -11.21 7.28
N GLY A 81 -6.00 -11.69 8.04
CA GLY A 81 -5.77 -12.58 9.17
C GLY A 81 -5.20 -13.92 8.73
N GLY A 82 -5.73 -14.50 7.65
CA GLY A 82 -5.19 -15.71 7.04
C GLY A 82 -3.77 -15.52 6.51
N PHE A 83 -3.48 -14.35 5.92
CA PHE A 83 -2.12 -14.02 5.49
C PHE A 83 -1.14 -13.87 6.66
N ILE A 84 -1.49 -13.14 7.71
CA ILE A 84 -0.66 -13.01 8.92
C ILE A 84 -0.41 -14.38 9.56
N TRP A 85 -1.45 -15.20 9.64
CA TRP A 85 -1.33 -16.57 10.14
C TRP A 85 -0.39 -17.41 9.26
N LEU A 86 -0.51 -17.33 7.94
CA LEU A 86 0.39 -17.99 7.01
C LEU A 86 1.85 -17.56 7.19
N LEU A 87 2.12 -16.26 7.36
CA LEU A 87 3.46 -15.76 7.64
C LEU A 87 4.02 -16.34 8.94
N SER A 88 3.21 -16.40 10.01
CA SER A 88 3.63 -17.00 11.28
C SER A 88 3.96 -18.50 11.16
N LEU A 89 3.22 -19.23 10.32
CA LEU A 89 3.52 -20.63 10.01
C LEU A 89 4.85 -20.76 9.25
N LEU A 90 5.09 -19.92 8.24
CA LEU A 90 6.34 -19.94 7.48
C LEU A 90 7.55 -19.67 8.37
N GLN A 91 7.45 -18.73 9.30
CA GLN A 91 8.49 -18.48 10.31
C GLN A 91 8.72 -19.69 11.21
N THR A 92 7.63 -20.31 11.70
CA THR A 92 7.70 -21.51 12.56
C THR A 92 8.36 -22.69 11.83
N LEU A 93 8.16 -22.78 10.51
CA LEU A 93 8.78 -23.78 9.64
C LEU A 93 10.23 -23.42 9.22
N GLY A 94 10.77 -22.30 9.69
CA GLY A 94 12.15 -21.89 9.41
C GLY A 94 12.37 -21.36 7.99
N ALA A 95 11.34 -20.78 7.35
CA ALA A 95 11.46 -20.19 6.01
C ALA A 95 12.62 -19.18 5.92
N ASP A 96 12.83 -18.38 6.96
CA ASP A 96 13.88 -17.35 7.00
C ASP A 96 15.29 -17.94 6.98
N THR A 97 15.46 -19.06 7.68
CA THR A 97 16.73 -19.81 7.70
C THR A 97 16.99 -20.52 6.38
N SER A 98 15.93 -20.97 5.69
CA SER A 98 16.04 -21.75 4.45
C SER A 98 16.23 -20.88 3.21
N LEU A 99 15.54 -19.73 3.13
CA LEU A 99 15.64 -18.79 2.02
C LEU A 99 16.81 -17.82 2.18
N GLY A 100 17.17 -17.52 3.43
CA GLY A 100 18.06 -16.42 3.79
C GLY A 100 17.32 -15.08 3.90
N ALA A 101 17.71 -14.27 4.88
CA ALA A 101 17.00 -13.06 5.30
C ALA A 101 16.71 -12.07 4.14
N GLN A 102 17.66 -11.86 3.23
CA GLN A 102 17.46 -10.99 2.07
C GLN A 102 16.31 -11.46 1.17
N LYS A 103 16.26 -12.77 0.86
CA LYS A 103 15.21 -13.35 0.02
C LYS A 103 13.87 -13.37 0.73
N THR A 104 13.86 -13.58 2.05
CA THR A 104 12.68 -13.45 2.89
C THR A 104 12.09 -12.05 2.79
N THR A 105 12.89 -11.00 2.94
CA THR A 105 12.38 -9.61 2.86
C THR A 105 11.74 -9.33 1.51
N PHE A 106 12.40 -9.74 0.40
CA PHE A 106 11.82 -9.62 -0.93
C PHE A 106 10.51 -10.39 -1.08
N ALA A 107 10.49 -11.65 -0.65
CA ALA A 107 9.29 -12.49 -0.71
C ALA A 107 8.14 -11.85 0.07
N LEU A 108 8.41 -11.35 1.28
CA LEU A 108 7.42 -10.68 2.11
C LEU A 108 6.87 -9.42 1.43
N MET A 109 7.74 -8.57 0.87
CA MET A 109 7.31 -7.38 0.13
C MET A 109 6.40 -7.72 -1.05
N PHE A 110 6.77 -8.70 -1.88
CA PHE A 110 5.98 -9.11 -3.03
C PHE A 110 4.67 -9.80 -2.63
N LEU A 111 4.67 -10.61 -1.57
CA LEU A 111 3.46 -11.24 -1.05
C LEU A 111 2.47 -10.20 -0.52
N VAL A 112 2.95 -9.19 0.23
CA VAL A 112 2.10 -8.08 0.70
C VAL A 112 1.58 -7.27 -0.49
N ALA A 113 2.40 -7.00 -1.49
CA ALA A 113 1.99 -6.30 -2.72
C ALA A 113 0.87 -7.07 -3.45
N LEU A 114 1.04 -8.38 -3.64
CA LEU A 114 0.05 -9.24 -4.27
C LEU A 114 -1.26 -9.31 -3.47
N LEU A 115 -1.18 -9.42 -2.15
CA LEU A 115 -2.37 -9.41 -1.28
C LEU A 115 -3.11 -8.07 -1.36
N ALA A 116 -2.38 -6.95 -1.37
CA ALA A 116 -2.95 -5.61 -1.54
C ALA A 116 -3.61 -5.44 -2.92
N ILE A 117 -3.00 -5.98 -3.99
CA ILE A 117 -3.60 -6.01 -5.32
C ILE A 117 -4.87 -6.87 -5.33
N ALA A 118 -4.81 -8.08 -4.77
CA ALA A 118 -5.95 -9.00 -4.73
C ALA A 118 -7.13 -8.43 -3.94
N THR A 119 -6.88 -7.85 -2.76
CA THR A 119 -7.90 -7.14 -1.98
C THR A 119 -8.41 -5.92 -2.73
N GLY A 120 -7.54 -5.22 -3.45
CA GLY A 120 -7.92 -4.02 -4.17
C GLY A 120 -8.76 -4.23 -5.42
N LEU A 121 -8.47 -5.29 -6.18
CA LEU A 121 -9.28 -5.71 -7.33
C LEU A 121 -10.70 -6.09 -6.92
N ASN A 122 -10.86 -6.70 -5.74
CA ASN A 122 -12.13 -7.27 -5.32
C ASN A 122 -12.97 -6.34 -4.44
N MET A 123 -12.35 -5.44 -3.67
CA MET A 123 -13.04 -4.76 -2.56
C MET A 123 -12.65 -3.29 -2.40
N ASP A 124 -11.38 -2.95 -2.57
CA ASP A 124 -10.91 -1.57 -2.40
C ASP A 124 -9.81 -1.15 -3.38
N TRP A 125 -10.20 -0.44 -4.44
CA TRP A 125 -9.28 0.08 -5.44
C TRP A 125 -8.09 0.90 -4.89
N LYS A 126 -8.23 1.49 -3.70
CA LYS A 126 -7.14 2.22 -3.03
C LYS A 126 -5.99 1.28 -2.66
N MET A 127 -6.29 0.05 -2.25
CA MET A 127 -5.30 -0.99 -1.95
C MET A 127 -4.63 -1.54 -3.22
N LEU A 128 -5.31 -1.50 -4.37
CA LEU A 128 -4.71 -1.86 -5.65
C LEU A 128 -3.58 -0.90 -6.02
N LEU A 129 -3.82 0.40 -5.89
CA LEU A 129 -2.79 1.43 -6.14
C LEU A 129 -1.59 1.26 -5.20
N PHE A 130 -1.86 1.01 -3.93
CA PHE A 130 -0.81 0.75 -2.94
C PHE A 130 -0.02 -0.53 -3.27
N GLY A 131 -0.70 -1.62 -3.60
CA GLY A 131 -0.04 -2.89 -3.93
C GLY A 131 0.80 -2.79 -5.21
N ALA A 132 0.31 -2.07 -6.23
CA ALA A 132 1.09 -1.78 -7.43
C ALA A 132 2.35 -0.95 -7.11
N PHE A 133 2.23 0.08 -6.28
CA PHE A 133 3.35 0.87 -5.79
C PHE A 133 4.38 0.02 -5.02
N LEU A 134 3.93 -0.80 -4.07
CA LEU A 134 4.81 -1.67 -3.29
C LEU A 134 5.53 -2.70 -4.18
N GLY A 135 4.83 -3.27 -5.15
CA GLY A 135 5.43 -4.18 -6.14
C GLY A 135 6.52 -3.52 -6.97
N LEU A 136 6.30 -2.27 -7.41
CA LEU A 136 7.31 -1.47 -8.10
C LEU A 136 8.52 -1.16 -7.21
N CYS A 137 8.30 -0.91 -5.91
CA CYS A 137 9.39 -0.73 -4.95
C CYS A 137 10.22 -2.02 -4.82
N GLY A 138 9.57 -3.18 -4.70
CA GLY A 138 10.27 -4.47 -4.67
C GLY A 138 11.10 -4.70 -5.93
N TYR A 139 10.54 -4.42 -7.11
CA TYR A 139 11.26 -4.52 -8.38
C TYR A 139 12.51 -3.61 -8.42
N LEU A 140 12.37 -2.35 -8.01
CA LEU A 140 13.45 -1.37 -7.94
C LEU A 140 14.58 -1.75 -6.97
N LEU A 141 14.25 -2.51 -5.92
CA LEU A 141 15.24 -3.01 -4.98
C LEU A 141 16.01 -4.23 -5.52
N VAL A 142 15.38 -5.07 -6.35
CA VAL A 142 16.02 -6.26 -6.94
C VAL A 142 16.99 -5.88 -8.05
N ASP A 143 16.55 -5.01 -8.97
CA ASP A 143 17.35 -4.63 -10.13
C ASP A 143 17.29 -3.11 -10.36
N PRO A 144 18.09 -2.33 -9.60
CA PRO A 144 18.12 -0.88 -9.70
C PRO A 144 18.60 -0.38 -11.07
N SER A 145 19.38 -1.20 -11.80
CA SER A 145 19.92 -0.88 -13.12
C SER A 145 18.90 -1.06 -14.24
N ASN A 146 17.98 -2.01 -14.11
CA ASN A 146 16.96 -2.30 -15.12
C ASN A 146 15.72 -1.42 -14.94
N THR A 147 15.93 -0.12 -15.06
CA THR A 147 14.89 0.90 -14.96
C THR A 147 14.22 1.19 -16.30
N ALA A 148 14.41 0.33 -17.32
CA ALA A 148 13.81 0.51 -18.65
C ALA A 148 12.29 0.64 -18.60
N ILE A 149 11.62 -0.10 -17.70
CA ILE A 149 10.17 -0.01 -17.46
C ILE A 149 9.77 1.33 -16.80
N LEU A 150 10.71 1.97 -16.11
CA LEU A 150 10.49 3.15 -15.28
C LEU A 150 10.98 4.44 -15.91
N GLN A 151 11.81 4.38 -16.94
CA GLN A 151 12.27 5.55 -17.70
C GLN A 151 11.09 6.38 -18.25
N PRO A 152 10.02 5.80 -18.85
CA PRO A 152 8.85 6.56 -19.27
C PRO A 152 8.08 7.21 -18.11
N VAL A 153 8.16 6.62 -16.91
CA VAL A 153 7.52 7.13 -15.70
C VAL A 153 8.35 8.29 -15.13
N GLY A 154 9.68 8.14 -15.07
CA GLY A 154 10.62 9.15 -14.62
C GLY A 154 10.58 10.41 -15.49
N ASP A 155 10.54 10.24 -16.81
CA ASP A 155 10.44 11.34 -17.77
C ASP A 155 9.15 12.14 -17.59
N ARG A 156 8.02 11.45 -17.39
CA ARG A 156 6.72 12.09 -17.11
C ARG A 156 6.68 12.80 -15.75
N LEU A 157 7.47 12.33 -14.79
CA LEU A 157 7.58 12.94 -13.46
C LEU A 157 8.67 14.02 -13.40
N GLY A 158 9.40 14.28 -14.49
CA GLY A 158 10.48 15.27 -14.55
C GLY A 158 11.72 14.89 -13.72
N ILE A 159 11.96 13.59 -13.49
CA ILE A 159 13.08 13.10 -12.70
C ILE A 159 14.29 12.91 -13.63
N ALA A 160 15.19 13.89 -13.65
CA ALA A 160 16.45 13.80 -14.38
C ALA A 160 17.31 12.62 -13.88
N ASP A 161 17.80 11.82 -14.82
CA ASP A 161 18.62 10.62 -14.58
C ASP A 161 17.96 9.62 -13.60
N ALA A 162 16.68 9.29 -13.84
CA ALA A 162 15.88 8.35 -13.07
C ALA A 162 16.61 7.04 -12.71
N GLN A 163 17.48 6.56 -13.60
CA GLN A 163 18.25 5.32 -13.43
C GLN A 163 19.31 5.43 -12.31
N THR A 164 19.81 6.64 -12.02
CA THR A 164 20.85 6.89 -11.02
C THR A 164 20.27 7.27 -9.65
N LYS A 165 18.95 7.53 -9.58
CA LYS A 165 18.26 8.04 -8.38
C LYS A 165 17.03 7.21 -8.02
N PRO A 166 17.20 5.92 -7.67
CA PRO A 166 16.08 5.02 -7.35
C PRO A 166 15.22 5.51 -6.17
N LEU A 167 15.80 6.20 -5.18
CA LEU A 167 15.02 6.79 -4.07
C LEU A 167 14.08 7.90 -4.56
N SER A 168 14.56 8.79 -5.43
CA SER A 168 13.74 9.87 -6.00
C SER A 168 12.60 9.30 -6.85
N MET A 169 12.86 8.19 -7.55
CA MET A 169 11.83 7.44 -8.28
C MET A 169 10.79 6.84 -7.34
N ILE A 170 11.21 6.18 -6.25
CA ILE A 170 10.29 5.63 -5.25
C ILE A 170 9.40 6.74 -4.66
N ILE A 171 9.98 7.88 -4.30
CA ILE A 171 9.24 9.03 -3.76
C ILE A 171 8.27 9.59 -4.80
N GLY A 172 8.71 9.75 -6.05
CA GLY A 172 7.87 10.26 -7.15
C GLY A 172 6.68 9.34 -7.44
N ILE A 173 6.91 8.03 -7.50
CA ILE A 173 5.86 7.03 -7.70
C ILE A 173 4.93 7.00 -6.48
N ALA A 174 5.46 7.06 -5.26
CA ALA A 174 4.66 7.14 -4.04
C ALA A 174 3.72 8.37 -4.06
N ALA A 175 4.24 9.54 -4.45
CA ALA A 175 3.44 10.76 -4.56
C ALA A 175 2.35 10.61 -5.64
N ALA A 176 2.67 10.08 -6.82
CA ALA A 176 1.70 9.86 -7.89
C ALA A 176 0.59 8.87 -7.48
N ALA A 177 0.98 7.72 -6.90
CA ALA A 177 0.07 6.70 -6.41
C ALA A 177 -0.82 7.25 -5.28
N PHE A 178 -0.25 8.03 -4.35
CA PHE A 178 -0.99 8.69 -3.29
C PHE A 178 -2.01 9.71 -3.82
N VAL A 179 -1.65 10.51 -4.82
CA VAL A 179 -2.59 11.46 -5.46
C VAL A 179 -3.77 10.71 -6.07
N LEU A 180 -3.52 9.60 -6.76
CA LEU A 180 -4.58 8.74 -7.31
C LEU A 180 -5.44 8.12 -6.20
N THR A 181 -4.83 7.66 -5.11
CA THR A 181 -5.55 7.17 -3.93
C THR A 181 -6.43 8.26 -3.30
N ALA A 182 -5.92 9.48 -3.18
CA ALA A 182 -6.64 10.62 -2.64
C ALA A 182 -7.83 11.01 -3.53
N PHE A 183 -7.64 11.00 -4.84
CA PHE A 183 -8.72 11.21 -5.81
C PHE A 183 -9.82 10.16 -5.65
N MET A 184 -9.48 8.88 -5.58
CA MET A 184 -10.45 7.79 -5.37
C MET A 184 -11.19 7.89 -4.04
N LEU A 185 -10.53 8.37 -2.99
CA LEU A 185 -11.17 8.63 -1.71
C LEU A 185 -12.21 9.74 -1.84
N ILE A 186 -11.87 10.85 -2.51
CA ILE A 186 -12.76 11.99 -2.71
C ILE A 186 -13.99 11.58 -3.51
N THR A 187 -13.82 10.83 -4.61
CA THR A 187 -14.94 10.34 -5.44
C THR A 187 -15.86 9.40 -4.67
N THR A 188 -15.29 8.48 -3.88
CA THR A 188 -16.08 7.61 -2.98
C THR A 188 -16.89 8.43 -1.98
N ARG A 189 -16.31 9.47 -1.39
CA ARG A 189 -17.05 10.32 -0.44
C ARG A 189 -18.15 11.14 -1.12
N ALA A 190 -17.92 11.59 -2.36
CA ALA A 190 -18.94 12.26 -3.16
C ALA A 190 -20.13 11.34 -3.47
N SER A 191 -19.88 10.09 -3.84
CA SER A 191 -20.95 9.11 -4.10
C SER A 191 -21.76 8.78 -2.84
N ILE A 192 -21.10 8.64 -1.69
CA ILE A 192 -21.76 8.49 -0.38
C ILE A 192 -22.67 9.69 -0.07
N ALA A 193 -22.19 10.91 -0.33
CA ALA A 193 -22.97 12.13 -0.08
C ALA A 193 -24.19 12.23 -0.99
N ALA A 194 -24.07 11.83 -2.26
CA ALA A 194 -25.20 11.77 -3.19
C ALA A 194 -26.26 10.75 -2.72
N LYS A 195 -25.83 9.55 -2.33
CA LYS A 195 -26.71 8.45 -1.89
C LYS A 195 -27.46 8.74 -0.58
N ARG A 196 -26.96 9.65 0.26
CA ARG A 196 -27.66 10.07 1.48
C ARG A 196 -28.74 11.13 1.23
N ARG A 197 -28.77 11.73 0.04
CA ARG A 197 -29.72 12.77 -0.35
C ARG A 197 -30.88 12.25 -1.21
N SER A 198 -30.72 11.06 -1.80
CA SER A 198 -31.77 10.27 -2.44
C SER A 198 -32.53 9.46 -1.41
#